data_AF-A0A7X5QQP2-F1
#
_entry.id   AF-A0A7X5QQP2-F1
#
_cell.length_a   1.000
_cell.length_b   1.000
_cell.length_c   1.000
_cell.angle_alpha   90.00
_cell.angle_beta   90.00
_cell.angle_gamma   90.00
#
_symmetry.space_group_name_H-M   'P 1'
#
loop_
_entity.id
_entity.type
_entity.pdbx_description
1 polymer ?
#
loop_
_entity_poly.entity_id
_entity_poly.type
_entity_poly.pdbx_seq_one_letter_code
_entity_poly.pdbx_strand_id
1 'polypeptide(L)'
;MKLKLLLLLLGVIIMSSLGVMVMSGANAHEPRLYIRSLFDIQYAFCDIKTNGVTGFSNRNSALEGRGFGTASTGSMLFMTNGENEISLEFGALGWFAADEMSDKARNHFNPEAKCTLELTAMRGKESQVLTAIEVEIDKNGQPVATTPANEAKYAAVSTPVIRHVIQSENVEAGYKDKDYFDIRKFPPHMTLYRFSRSVKISGLPDWEWVKATPYTDTPEQRRQLQQAYMAAWQAYNAKDMNTLREQQQVALKAWAWATGESEESIFSDQSVYRNIKTTSFRMIPINWDNYRVKIMNQGKMVRLVNKSDLKNSPLSYYYVDEDGDTILATFAPIFSLINGRFVQVI
;
A
#
# COMPACT_ATOMS: atom_id res chain seq x y z
N MET A 1 46.24 -66.18 -11.13
CA MET A 1 47.11 -66.79 -10.10
C MET A 1 48.34 -65.90 -9.94
N LYS A 2 48.58 -65.42 -8.71
CA LYS A 2 49.79 -64.74 -8.19
C LYS A 2 50.14 -63.30 -8.62
N LEU A 3 50.00 -62.46 -7.60
CA LEU A 3 50.57 -61.14 -7.31
C LEU A 3 52.09 -61.20 -7.05
N LYS A 4 52.83 -60.14 -7.42
CA LYS A 4 54.08 -59.54 -6.82
C LYS A 4 54.72 -58.64 -7.88
N LEU A 5 54.75 -57.30 -7.81
CA LEU A 5 55.29 -56.33 -6.84
C LEU A 5 56.83 -56.31 -6.73
N LEU A 6 57.47 -55.29 -7.33
CA LEU A 6 58.63 -54.49 -6.85
C LEU A 6 58.96 -53.42 -7.93
N LEU A 7 58.66 -52.11 -7.82
CA LEU A 7 59.25 -50.98 -7.04
C LEU A 7 60.62 -50.45 -7.51
N LEU A 8 60.66 -49.10 -7.65
CA LEU A 8 61.76 -48.10 -7.68
C LEU A 8 61.99 -47.45 -9.06
N LEU A 9 61.56 -46.20 -9.34
CA LEU A 9 61.82 -44.85 -8.79
C LEU A 9 62.92 -44.08 -9.55
N LEU A 10 62.67 -42.76 -9.71
CA LEU A 10 63.43 -41.67 -10.35
C LEU A 10 63.13 -41.48 -11.85
N GLY A 11 62.56 -40.38 -12.37
CA GLY A 11 62.14 -39.10 -11.81
C GLY A 11 62.02 -38.07 -12.94
N VAL A 12 61.15 -37.04 -12.77
CA VAL A 12 61.25 -35.67 -13.36
C VAL A 12 60.87 -35.61 -14.87
N ILE A 13 59.93 -34.83 -15.44
CA ILE A 13 59.19 -33.61 -15.05
C ILE A 13 57.98 -33.41 -16.02
N ILE A 14 56.83 -33.05 -15.45
CA ILE A 14 55.80 -32.06 -15.86
C ILE A 14 55.33 -32.03 -17.32
N MET A 15 54.08 -32.46 -17.55
CA MET A 15 53.10 -31.63 -18.26
C MET A 15 51.73 -31.70 -17.58
N SER A 16 51.32 -30.53 -17.13
CA SER A 16 50.10 -30.17 -16.43
C SER A 16 48.87 -30.25 -17.32
N SER A 17 47.93 -31.12 -16.98
CA SER A 17 46.52 -30.98 -17.34
C SER A 17 45.68 -31.11 -16.08
N LEU A 18 45.78 -30.11 -15.20
CA LEU A 18 44.77 -29.88 -14.16
C LEU A 18 43.51 -29.40 -14.89
N GLY A 19 42.58 -30.33 -15.13
CA GLY A 19 41.19 -29.97 -15.33
C GLY A 19 40.65 -29.42 -14.02
N VAL A 20 40.75 -28.10 -13.84
CA VAL A 20 40.00 -27.40 -12.80
C VAL A 20 38.53 -27.47 -13.23
N MET A 21 37.79 -28.43 -12.70
CA MET A 21 36.34 -28.26 -12.58
C MET A 21 36.11 -27.05 -11.69
N VAL A 22 35.96 -25.88 -12.32
CA VAL A 22 35.37 -24.72 -11.68
C VAL A 22 33.92 -25.12 -11.42
N MET A 23 33.66 -25.71 -10.25
CA MET A 23 32.31 -25.76 -9.71
C MET A 23 31.92 -24.30 -9.52
N SER A 24 31.24 -23.77 -10.52
CA SER A 24 30.53 -22.51 -10.44
C SER A 24 29.46 -22.74 -9.38
N GLY A 25 29.79 -22.43 -8.13
CA GLY A 25 28.82 -22.38 -7.05
C GLY A 25 27.77 -21.36 -7.47
N ALA A 26 26.67 -21.86 -8.04
CA ALA A 26 25.45 -21.11 -8.10
C ALA A 26 25.07 -20.87 -6.64
N ASN A 27 25.49 -19.72 -6.09
CA ASN A 27 24.83 -19.15 -4.92
C ASN A 27 23.40 -18.92 -5.37
N ALA A 28 22.54 -19.92 -5.15
CA ALA A 28 21.11 -19.75 -5.23
C ALA A 28 20.79 -18.68 -4.20
N HIS A 29 20.63 -17.44 -4.67
CA HIS A 29 20.29 -16.32 -3.82
C HIS A 29 19.00 -16.72 -3.10
N GLU A 30 19.04 -16.81 -1.77
CA GLU A 30 17.85 -17.21 -1.02
C GLU A 30 16.65 -16.35 -1.47
N PRO A 31 15.51 -16.99 -1.76
CA PRO A 31 14.36 -16.26 -2.26
C PRO A 31 13.93 -15.21 -1.24
N ARG A 32 13.82 -13.95 -1.70
CA ARG A 32 13.43 -12.81 -0.87
C ARG A 32 12.07 -13.05 -0.23
N LEU A 33 11.91 -12.56 0.99
CA LEU A 33 10.63 -12.52 1.68
C LEU A 33 9.78 -11.39 1.13
N TYR A 34 8.54 -11.73 0.74
CA TYR A 34 7.48 -10.78 0.45
C TYR A 34 6.35 -11.01 1.43
N ILE A 35 5.73 -9.93 1.90
CA ILE A 35 4.49 -10.03 2.68
C ILE A 35 3.41 -9.22 1.97
N ARG A 36 2.30 -9.90 1.66
CA ARG A 36 1.16 -9.34 0.93
C ARG A 36 -0.11 -9.52 1.73
N SER A 37 -1.02 -8.57 1.58
CA SER A 37 -2.40 -8.73 2.02
C SER A 37 -3.22 -9.20 0.84
N LEU A 38 -3.73 -10.43 0.88
CA LEU A 38 -4.63 -11.00 -0.12
C LEU A 38 -6.06 -10.80 0.41
N PHE A 39 -6.98 -10.40 -0.45
CA PHE A 39 -8.34 -10.12 -0.02
C PHE A 39 -9.36 -10.47 -1.09
N ASP A 40 -10.56 -10.81 -0.64
CA ASP A 40 -11.75 -11.02 -1.46
C ASP A 40 -12.95 -10.31 -0.82
N ILE A 41 -13.66 -9.51 -1.61
CA ILE A 41 -14.75 -8.64 -1.18
C ILE A 41 -15.99 -8.95 -2.00
N GLN A 42 -17.12 -9.14 -1.31
CA GLN A 42 -18.41 -9.44 -1.91
C GLN A 42 -19.51 -8.60 -1.26
N TYR A 43 -20.33 -7.96 -2.09
CA TYR A 43 -21.50 -7.16 -1.70
C TYR A 43 -21.27 -6.15 -0.56
N ALA A 44 -20.07 -5.59 -0.47
CA ALA A 44 -19.69 -4.69 0.63
C ALA A 44 -18.69 -3.63 0.19
N PHE A 45 -18.59 -2.57 0.99
CA PHE A 45 -17.42 -1.70 1.00
C PHE A 45 -16.34 -2.29 1.92
N CYS A 46 -15.11 -2.39 1.42
CA CYS A 46 -13.91 -2.68 2.22
C CYS A 46 -12.77 -1.68 1.95
N ASP A 47 -12.08 -1.29 3.01
CA ASP A 47 -10.78 -0.59 2.99
C ASP A 47 -9.76 -1.41 3.77
N ILE A 48 -8.78 -1.98 3.06
CA ILE A 48 -7.75 -2.87 3.57
C ILE A 48 -6.55 -2.04 4.01
N LYS A 49 -6.14 -2.19 5.28
CA LYS A 49 -5.08 -1.36 5.87
C LYS A 49 -3.99 -2.18 6.53
N THR A 50 -2.80 -1.59 6.53
CA THR A 50 -1.63 -2.06 7.29
C THR A 50 -1.06 -0.87 8.04
N ASN A 51 -0.99 -0.96 9.38
CA ASN A 51 -0.55 0.14 10.26
C ASN A 51 -1.25 1.48 9.97
N GLY A 52 -2.57 1.41 9.73
CA GLY A 52 -3.42 2.57 9.40
C GLY A 52 -3.27 3.12 7.97
N VAL A 53 -2.38 2.56 7.15
CA VAL A 53 -2.21 2.94 5.73
C VAL A 53 -3.15 2.10 4.86
N THR A 54 -3.99 2.75 4.06
CA THR A 54 -4.82 2.08 3.04
C THR A 54 -3.94 1.49 1.95
N GLY A 55 -3.93 0.15 1.86
CA GLY A 55 -3.33 -0.57 0.74
C GLY A 55 -4.29 -0.73 -0.44
N PHE A 56 -5.59 -0.90 -0.16
CA PHE A 56 -6.62 -1.00 -1.18
C PHE A 56 -7.99 -0.59 -0.63
N SER A 57 -8.82 0.01 -1.48
CA SER A 57 -10.23 0.24 -1.15
C SER A 57 -11.10 0.07 -2.39
N ASN A 58 -12.16 -0.72 -2.27
CA ASN A 58 -13.13 -0.90 -3.36
C ASN A 58 -14.18 0.23 -3.43
N ARG A 59 -13.91 1.40 -2.83
CA ARG A 59 -14.84 2.54 -2.74
C ARG A 59 -15.53 2.90 -4.06
N ASN A 60 -14.81 2.85 -5.18
CA ASN A 60 -15.41 3.14 -6.49
C ASN A 60 -16.39 2.02 -6.91
N SER A 61 -16.03 0.75 -6.70
CA SER A 61 -16.96 -0.37 -6.91
C SER A 61 -18.18 -0.30 -5.98
N ALA A 62 -18.02 0.17 -4.74
CA ALA A 62 -19.12 0.37 -3.81
C ALA A 62 -20.03 1.54 -4.26
N LEU A 63 -19.44 2.64 -4.76
CA LEU A 63 -20.16 3.77 -5.34
C LEU A 63 -21.05 3.36 -6.52
N GLU A 64 -20.59 2.39 -7.32
CA GLU A 64 -21.33 1.83 -8.44
C GLU A 64 -22.34 0.74 -8.02
N GLY A 65 -22.56 0.54 -6.71
CA GLY A 65 -23.54 -0.42 -6.18
C GLY A 65 -23.14 -1.89 -6.28
N ARG A 66 -21.91 -2.18 -6.72
CA ARG A 66 -21.40 -3.56 -6.90
C ARG A 66 -20.80 -4.12 -5.61
N GLY A 67 -19.84 -3.40 -5.02
CA GLY A 67 -19.17 -3.82 -3.79
C GLY A 67 -18.32 -5.09 -3.91
N PHE A 68 -17.60 -5.27 -5.01
CA PHE A 68 -16.74 -6.44 -5.23
C PHE A 68 -15.25 -6.06 -5.31
N GLY A 69 -14.37 -7.04 -5.15
CA GLY A 69 -12.96 -6.90 -5.45
C GLY A 69 -12.11 -8.03 -4.88
N THR A 70 -11.30 -8.65 -5.73
CA THR A 70 -10.33 -9.69 -5.34
C THR A 70 -8.95 -9.26 -5.82
N ALA A 71 -7.99 -9.05 -4.91
CA ALA A 71 -6.63 -8.70 -5.31
C ALA A 71 -5.63 -8.95 -4.16
N SER A 72 -4.44 -8.35 -4.29
CA SER A 72 -3.47 -8.29 -3.21
C SER A 72 -2.74 -6.94 -3.16
N THR A 73 -2.25 -6.58 -1.98
CA THR A 73 -1.44 -5.35 -1.77
C THR A 73 -0.05 -5.70 -1.22
N GLY A 74 0.93 -4.84 -1.49
CA GLY A 74 2.29 -4.93 -0.95
C GLY A 74 2.37 -4.48 0.51
N SER A 75 1.70 -5.20 1.42
CA SER A 75 1.57 -4.78 2.82
C SER A 75 2.91 -4.63 3.55
N MET A 76 3.96 -5.37 3.14
CA MET A 76 5.30 -5.25 3.71
C MET A 76 5.87 -3.82 3.68
N LEU A 77 5.49 -3.00 2.70
CA LEU A 77 5.94 -1.62 2.55
C LEU A 77 5.57 -0.73 3.75
N PHE A 78 4.52 -1.12 4.47
CA PHE A 78 3.98 -0.40 5.61
C PHE A 78 4.32 -1.07 6.94
N MET A 79 5.05 -2.19 6.93
CA MET A 79 5.37 -2.99 8.10
C MET A 79 6.78 -2.71 8.64
N THR A 80 6.98 -3.03 9.91
CA THR A 80 8.28 -3.03 10.59
C THR A 80 8.58 -4.41 11.18
N ASN A 81 9.86 -4.70 11.42
CA ASN A 81 10.21 -5.84 12.27
C ASN A 81 9.65 -5.61 13.69
N GLY A 82 8.86 -6.54 14.19
CA GLY A 82 8.11 -6.40 15.45
C GLY A 82 6.60 -6.45 15.24
N GLU A 83 5.86 -5.70 16.06
CA GLU A 83 4.40 -5.70 16.07
C GLU A 83 3.84 -4.75 15.00
N ASN A 84 2.83 -5.24 14.27
CA ASN A 84 2.12 -4.51 13.22
C ASN A 84 0.62 -4.75 13.35
N GLU A 85 -0.20 -3.77 12.97
CA GLU A 85 -1.64 -3.93 12.85
C GLU A 85 -2.02 -4.24 11.41
N ILE A 86 -2.83 -5.28 11.23
CA ILE A 86 -3.61 -5.48 10.01
C ILE A 86 -5.09 -5.23 10.31
N SER A 87 -5.78 -4.58 9.39
CA SER A 87 -7.20 -4.30 9.58
C SER A 87 -7.94 -4.19 8.26
N LEU A 88 -9.25 -4.39 8.31
CA LEU A 88 -10.18 -3.98 7.27
C LEU A 88 -11.32 -3.16 7.87
N GLU A 89 -11.77 -2.14 7.15
CA GLU A 89 -12.99 -1.39 7.47
C GLU A 89 -14.10 -1.86 6.54
N PHE A 90 -15.22 -2.29 7.12
CA PHE A 90 -16.35 -2.91 6.43
C PHE A 90 -17.60 -2.04 6.51
N GLY A 91 -18.27 -1.80 5.39
CA GLY A 91 -19.43 -0.93 5.30
C GLY A 91 -20.50 -1.41 4.33
N ALA A 92 -21.76 -1.07 4.62
CA ALA A 92 -22.90 -1.41 3.78
C ALA A 92 -22.90 -0.59 2.49
N LEU A 93 -23.36 -1.19 1.39
CA LEU A 93 -23.46 -0.50 0.08
C LEU A 93 -24.55 0.58 0.06
N GLY A 94 -25.57 0.47 0.93
CA GLY A 94 -26.62 1.48 1.04
C GLY A 94 -26.11 2.89 1.38
N TRP A 95 -24.93 3.00 1.99
CA TRP A 95 -24.27 4.29 2.21
C TRP A 95 -23.93 5.03 0.91
N PHE A 96 -23.67 4.31 -0.17
CA PHE A 96 -23.29 4.88 -1.46
C PHE A 96 -24.48 5.09 -2.42
N ALA A 97 -25.67 4.63 -2.04
CA ALA A 97 -26.87 4.73 -2.87
C ALA A 97 -27.26 6.20 -3.14
N ALA A 98 -27.73 6.47 -4.36
CA ALA A 98 -28.26 7.77 -4.76
C ALA A 98 -29.56 8.13 -4.03
N ASP A 99 -30.37 7.13 -3.72
CA ASP A 99 -31.70 7.30 -3.15
C ASP A 99 -31.62 7.93 -1.76
N GLU A 100 -32.62 8.76 -1.44
CA GLU A 100 -32.79 9.29 -0.10
C GLU A 100 -33.21 8.18 0.87
N MET A 101 -32.38 7.94 1.88
CA MET A 101 -32.55 6.88 2.86
C MET A 101 -32.10 7.36 4.22
N SER A 102 -32.78 6.91 5.28
CA SER A 102 -32.28 7.10 6.65
C SER A 102 -30.96 6.36 6.86
N ASP A 103 -30.11 6.86 7.76
CA ASP A 103 -28.84 6.21 8.14
C ASP A 103 -29.03 4.74 8.53
N LYS A 104 -30.13 4.43 9.23
CA LYS A 104 -30.49 3.06 9.60
C LYS A 104 -30.68 2.16 8.37
N ALA A 105 -31.36 2.68 7.34
CA ALA A 105 -31.58 1.94 6.10
C ALA A 105 -30.29 1.83 5.26
N ARG A 106 -29.46 2.88 5.23
CA ARG A 106 -28.15 2.86 4.56
C ARG A 106 -27.18 1.85 5.18
N ASN A 107 -27.29 1.63 6.49
CA ASN A 107 -26.46 0.70 7.24
C ASN A 107 -26.94 -0.77 7.21
N HIS A 108 -27.91 -1.10 6.35
CA HIS A 108 -28.36 -2.48 6.15
C HIS A 108 -27.40 -3.23 5.21
N PHE A 109 -26.92 -4.39 5.65
CA PHE A 109 -26.02 -5.23 4.86
C PHE A 109 -26.80 -6.26 4.04
N ASN A 110 -26.31 -6.55 2.84
CA ASN A 110 -26.69 -7.77 2.13
C ASN A 110 -26.30 -8.99 3.01
N PRO A 111 -27.18 -9.96 3.28
CA PRO A 111 -26.84 -11.16 4.05
C PRO A 111 -25.63 -11.95 3.52
N GLU A 112 -25.32 -11.84 2.23
CA GLU A 112 -24.15 -12.48 1.58
C GLU A 112 -22.89 -11.59 1.58
N ALA A 113 -22.94 -10.42 2.22
CA ALA A 113 -21.80 -9.51 2.27
C ALA A 113 -20.62 -10.14 3.03
N LYS A 114 -19.45 -10.15 2.39
CA LYS A 114 -18.24 -10.79 2.90
C LYS A 114 -16.99 -9.96 2.60
N CYS A 115 -16.03 -10.03 3.50
CA CYS A 115 -14.69 -9.52 3.28
C CYS A 115 -13.66 -10.43 3.94
N THR A 116 -12.77 -11.00 3.14
CA THR A 116 -11.64 -11.79 3.64
C THR A 116 -10.35 -11.01 3.47
N LEU A 117 -9.45 -11.17 4.43
CA LEU A 117 -8.12 -10.58 4.42
C LEU A 117 -7.12 -11.58 5.00
N GLU A 118 -6.21 -12.06 4.17
CA GLU A 118 -5.10 -12.92 4.57
C GLU A 118 -3.79 -12.15 4.48
N LEU A 119 -3.02 -12.17 5.56
CA LEU A 119 -1.63 -11.72 5.51
C LEU A 119 -0.74 -12.91 5.19
N THR A 120 -0.09 -12.88 4.04
CA THR A 120 0.65 -14.01 3.50
C THR A 120 2.12 -13.66 3.32
N ALA A 121 3.00 -14.47 3.91
CA ALA A 121 4.43 -14.45 3.65
C ALA A 121 4.76 -15.37 2.48
N MET A 122 5.58 -14.89 1.56
CA MET A 122 5.98 -15.62 0.36
C MET A 122 7.51 -15.62 0.25
N ARG A 123 8.11 -16.79 -0.02
CA ARG A 123 9.54 -16.98 -0.29
C ARG A 123 9.69 -17.90 -1.49
N GLY A 124 9.89 -17.33 -2.67
CA GLY A 124 9.98 -18.09 -3.90
C GLY A 124 8.65 -18.77 -4.21
N LYS A 125 8.62 -20.11 -4.23
CA LYS A 125 7.39 -20.90 -4.44
C LYS A 125 6.65 -21.20 -3.14
N GLU A 126 7.27 -20.95 -1.99
CA GLU A 126 6.66 -21.20 -0.69
C GLU A 126 5.79 -20.03 -0.28
N SER A 127 4.59 -20.33 0.22
CA SER A 127 3.62 -19.36 0.70
C SER A 127 3.04 -19.84 2.03
N GLN A 128 2.95 -18.94 3.00
CA GLN A 128 2.42 -19.20 4.33
C GLN A 128 1.49 -18.06 4.75
N VAL A 129 0.23 -18.40 5.04
CA VAL A 129 -0.69 -17.48 5.71
C VAL A 129 -0.24 -17.30 7.16
N LEU A 130 0.11 -16.06 7.51
CA LEU A 130 0.55 -15.68 8.85
C LEU A 130 -0.64 -15.45 9.78
N THR A 131 -1.71 -14.86 9.24
CA THR A 131 -2.95 -14.58 9.96
C THR A 131 -4.05 -14.21 8.95
N ALA A 132 -5.30 -14.31 9.37
CA ALA A 132 -6.45 -13.90 8.58
C ALA A 132 -7.48 -13.10 9.39
N ILE A 133 -8.32 -12.35 8.68
CA ILE A 133 -9.57 -11.73 9.17
C ILE A 133 -10.65 -12.09 8.16
N GLU A 134 -11.72 -12.73 8.61
CA GLU A 134 -12.88 -13.07 7.79
C GLU A 134 -14.11 -12.40 8.41
N VAL A 135 -14.85 -11.65 7.61
CA VAL A 135 -16.05 -10.93 8.03
C VAL A 135 -17.25 -11.37 7.22
N GLU A 136 -18.33 -11.72 7.91
CA GLU A 136 -19.61 -12.12 7.35
C GLU A 136 -20.76 -11.47 8.13
N ILE A 137 -21.98 -11.56 7.60
CA ILE A 137 -23.18 -11.04 8.24
C ILE A 137 -23.83 -12.12 9.13
N ASP A 138 -24.06 -11.79 10.39
CA ASP A 138 -24.74 -12.68 11.32
C ASP A 138 -26.25 -12.73 11.07
N LYS A 139 -26.94 -13.62 11.79
CA LYS A 139 -28.40 -13.76 11.74
C LYS A 139 -29.19 -12.49 12.12
N ASN A 140 -28.55 -11.51 12.76
CA ASN A 140 -29.15 -10.23 13.15
C ASN A 140 -28.85 -9.13 12.11
N GLY A 141 -28.22 -9.47 10.98
CA GLY A 141 -27.83 -8.52 9.96
C GLY A 141 -26.62 -7.66 10.33
N GLN A 142 -25.80 -8.10 11.28
CA GLN A 142 -24.61 -7.37 11.75
C GLN A 142 -23.32 -8.02 11.24
N PRO A 143 -22.32 -7.23 10.82
CA PRO A 143 -21.03 -7.77 10.45
C PRO A 143 -20.28 -8.26 11.69
N VAL A 144 -19.80 -9.49 11.62
CA VAL A 144 -19.03 -10.18 12.67
C VAL A 144 -17.79 -10.81 12.07
N ALA A 145 -16.73 -10.94 12.88
CA ALA A 145 -15.58 -11.74 12.49
C ALA A 145 -15.91 -13.22 12.70
N THR A 146 -15.70 -14.03 11.67
CA THR A 146 -15.76 -15.49 11.81
C THR A 146 -14.40 -16.00 12.29
N THR A 147 -14.40 -17.14 12.99
CA THR A 147 -13.14 -17.78 13.39
C THR A 147 -12.61 -18.59 12.20
N PRO A 148 -11.46 -18.24 11.61
CA PRO A 148 -10.89 -19.01 10.51
C PRO A 148 -10.58 -20.43 10.95
N ALA A 149 -10.66 -21.41 10.05
CA ALA A 149 -10.35 -22.82 10.35
C ALA A 149 -8.93 -23.02 10.92
N ASN A 150 -8.00 -22.12 10.57
CA ASN A 150 -6.60 -22.15 10.99
C ASN A 150 -6.29 -21.21 12.18
N GLU A 151 -7.28 -20.65 12.88
CA GLU A 151 -7.06 -19.66 13.96
C GLU A 151 -6.04 -20.11 15.02
N ALA A 152 -6.07 -21.40 15.41
CA ALA A 152 -5.12 -21.96 16.36
C ALA A 152 -3.65 -21.87 15.90
N LYS A 153 -3.40 -21.90 14.58
CA LYS A 153 -2.05 -21.74 14.02
C LYS A 153 -1.58 -20.29 14.06
N TYR A 154 -2.51 -19.33 13.98
CA TYR A 154 -2.20 -17.89 13.99
C TYR A 154 -1.87 -17.38 15.40
N ALA A 155 -2.33 -18.07 16.44
CA ALA A 155 -2.14 -17.67 17.84
C ALA A 155 -0.67 -17.51 18.27
N ALA A 156 0.28 -18.15 17.57
CA ALA A 156 1.70 -18.01 17.84
C ALA A 156 2.25 -16.61 17.47
N VAL A 157 1.63 -15.93 16.49
CA VAL A 157 2.15 -14.69 15.91
C VAL A 157 1.15 -13.54 15.91
N SER A 158 -0.13 -13.79 16.20
CA SER A 158 -1.19 -12.79 16.12
C SER A 158 -2.13 -12.81 17.34
N THR A 159 -2.72 -11.64 17.65
CA THR A 159 -3.77 -11.50 18.67
C THR A 159 -5.14 -11.85 18.09
N PRO A 160 -6.18 -12.12 18.89
CA PRO A 160 -7.55 -12.26 18.38
C PRO A 160 -8.02 -11.03 17.59
N VAL A 161 -8.99 -11.22 16.69
CA VAL A 161 -9.65 -10.12 15.95
C VAL A 161 -10.50 -9.29 16.90
N ILE A 162 -10.31 -7.98 16.85
CA ILE A 162 -11.09 -6.99 17.59
C ILE A 162 -11.99 -6.24 16.62
N ARG A 163 -13.26 -6.10 16.98
CA ARG A 163 -14.27 -5.34 16.23
C ARG A 163 -14.49 -3.98 16.89
N HIS A 164 -14.42 -2.92 16.11
CA HIS A 164 -14.77 -1.56 16.51
C HIS A 164 -15.82 -0.99 15.55
N VAL A 165 -16.82 -0.31 16.10
CA VAL A 165 -17.72 0.54 15.31
C VAL A 165 -17.09 1.92 15.23
N ILE A 166 -16.89 2.43 14.02
CA ILE A 166 -16.27 3.73 13.76
C ILE A 166 -17.15 4.55 12.83
N GLN A 167 -16.97 5.87 12.85
CA GLN A 167 -17.51 6.76 11.84
C GLN A 167 -16.47 6.94 10.73
N SER A 168 -16.93 6.96 9.49
CA SER A 168 -16.05 7.22 8.36
C SER A 168 -15.49 8.65 8.41
N GLU A 169 -14.36 8.85 7.73
CA GLU A 169 -13.79 10.18 7.60
C GLU A 169 -14.73 11.11 6.81
N ASN A 170 -15.14 12.23 7.42
CA ASN A 170 -15.96 13.25 6.77
C ASN A 170 -15.18 13.99 5.68
N VAL A 171 -15.91 14.45 4.67
CA VAL A 171 -15.44 15.36 3.62
C VAL A 171 -16.26 16.64 3.60
N GLU A 172 -15.72 17.68 2.99
CA GLU A 172 -16.36 18.99 2.83
C GLU A 172 -16.45 19.35 1.35
N ALA A 173 -17.56 19.91 0.89
CA ALA A 173 -17.67 20.40 -0.48
C ALA A 173 -16.83 21.69 -0.71
N GLY A 174 -16.53 22.01 -1.97
CA GLY A 174 -15.92 23.28 -2.36
C GLY A 174 -14.39 23.36 -2.31
N TYR A 175 -13.70 22.29 -1.91
CA TYR A 175 -12.22 22.22 -1.92
C TYR A 175 -11.66 21.50 -3.15
N LYS A 176 -12.52 21.18 -4.11
CA LYS A 176 -12.18 20.62 -5.42
C LYS A 176 -13.17 21.13 -6.46
N ASP A 177 -12.77 21.08 -7.72
CA ASP A 177 -13.63 21.30 -8.87
C ASP A 177 -14.92 20.47 -8.74
N LYS A 178 -16.06 21.15 -8.92
CA LYS A 178 -17.41 20.63 -8.71
C LYS A 178 -17.70 19.41 -9.58
N ASP A 179 -17.12 19.37 -10.78
CA ASP A 179 -17.36 18.29 -11.75
C ASP A 179 -16.68 16.99 -11.29
N TYR A 180 -15.78 17.07 -10.31
CA TYR A 180 -15.06 15.93 -9.72
C TYR A 180 -15.41 15.68 -8.25
N PHE A 181 -16.50 16.28 -7.75
CA PHE A 181 -17.01 16.08 -6.40
C PHE A 181 -18.27 15.20 -6.42
N ASP A 182 -18.23 14.09 -5.69
CA ASP A 182 -19.41 13.27 -5.40
C ASP A 182 -19.44 12.98 -3.90
N ILE A 183 -20.41 13.58 -3.19
CA ILE A 183 -20.58 13.38 -1.75
C ILE A 183 -20.85 11.90 -1.40
N ARG A 184 -21.44 11.11 -2.30
CA ARG A 184 -21.69 9.68 -2.10
C ARG A 184 -20.40 8.88 -2.11
N LYS A 185 -19.30 9.42 -2.66
CA LYS A 185 -17.99 8.78 -2.56
C LYS A 185 -17.51 8.74 -1.11
N PHE A 186 -17.90 9.71 -0.29
CA PHE A 186 -17.63 9.77 1.15
C PHE A 186 -18.89 10.19 1.91
N PRO A 187 -19.86 9.28 2.05
CA PRO A 187 -21.18 9.62 2.60
C PRO A 187 -21.07 10.16 4.03
N PRO A 188 -21.79 11.24 4.36
CA PRO A 188 -21.80 11.76 5.72
C PRO A 188 -22.38 10.71 6.68
N HIS A 189 -21.88 10.69 7.92
CA HIS A 189 -22.34 9.78 8.99
C HIS A 189 -22.20 8.28 8.67
N MET A 190 -21.45 7.92 7.62
CA MET A 190 -21.24 6.53 7.25
C MET A 190 -20.61 5.76 8.41
N THR A 191 -21.37 4.78 8.90
CA THR A 191 -20.90 3.86 9.92
C THR A 191 -20.09 2.74 9.27
N LEU A 192 -18.90 2.50 9.81
CA LEU A 192 -18.01 1.43 9.41
C LEU A 192 -17.72 0.51 10.59
N TYR A 193 -17.42 -0.75 10.28
CA TYR A 193 -16.99 -1.76 11.24
C TYR A 193 -15.54 -2.10 10.94
N ARG A 194 -14.64 -1.69 11.81
CA ARG A 194 -13.22 -2.03 11.70
C ARG A 194 -12.95 -3.33 12.41
N PHE A 195 -12.35 -4.27 11.69
CA PHE A 195 -11.85 -5.52 12.22
C PHE A 195 -10.33 -5.49 12.15
N SER A 196 -9.66 -5.63 13.28
CA SER A 196 -8.21 -5.47 13.39
C SER A 196 -7.59 -6.51 14.30
N ARG A 197 -6.33 -6.83 14.05
CA ARG A 197 -5.49 -7.62 14.97
C ARG A 197 -4.02 -7.23 14.84
N SER A 198 -3.28 -7.40 15.93
CA SER A 198 -1.82 -7.29 15.90
C SER A 198 -1.20 -8.59 15.38
N VAL A 199 -0.10 -8.46 14.65
CA VAL A 199 0.73 -9.55 14.16
C VAL A 199 2.22 -9.22 14.33
N LYS A 200 3.01 -10.18 14.80
CA LYS A 200 4.46 -10.06 14.93
C LYS A 200 5.14 -10.56 13.66
N ILE A 201 5.96 -9.70 13.07
CA ILE A 201 6.68 -9.94 11.82
C ILE A 201 8.19 -9.83 12.05
N SER A 202 8.95 -10.65 11.33
CA SER A 202 10.42 -10.59 11.32
C SER A 202 10.96 -10.85 9.92
N GLY A 203 12.21 -10.43 9.67
CA GLY A 203 12.90 -10.63 8.39
C GLY A 203 12.51 -9.61 7.31
N LEU A 204 11.89 -8.49 7.69
CA LEU A 204 11.65 -7.37 6.78
C LEU A 204 12.94 -6.56 6.57
N PRO A 205 13.09 -5.90 5.41
CA PRO A 205 14.15 -4.90 5.23
C PRO A 205 13.94 -3.72 6.21
N ASP A 206 15.04 -3.09 6.59
CA ASP A 206 15.00 -1.85 7.37
C ASP A 206 14.63 -0.67 6.45
N TRP A 207 13.33 -0.40 6.30
CA TRP A 207 12.89 0.76 5.53
C TRP A 207 13.42 2.06 6.15
N GLU A 208 13.81 3.02 5.31
CA GLU A 208 14.38 4.29 5.78
C GLU A 208 13.41 5.05 6.72
N TRP A 209 12.10 4.92 6.48
CA TRP A 209 11.07 5.54 7.31
C TRP A 209 10.94 4.94 8.72
N VAL A 210 11.45 3.74 8.99
CA VAL A 210 11.29 3.08 10.30
C VAL A 210 11.90 3.91 11.43
N LYS A 211 12.98 4.65 11.13
CA LYS A 211 13.69 5.51 12.08
C LYS A 211 13.29 6.99 11.95
N ALA A 212 12.24 7.29 11.18
CA ALA A 212 11.77 8.66 10.99
C ALA A 212 11.29 9.27 12.32
N THR A 213 11.48 10.58 12.45
CA THR A 213 10.92 11.35 13.56
C THR A 213 9.40 11.40 13.41
N PRO A 214 8.61 11.09 14.46
CA PRO A 214 7.17 11.16 14.39
C PRO A 214 6.65 12.55 14.01
N TYR A 215 5.76 12.59 13.03
CA TYR A 215 5.01 13.76 12.64
C TYR A 215 3.85 14.00 13.61
N THR A 216 3.77 15.21 14.17
CA THR A 216 2.72 15.59 15.12
C THR A 216 2.00 16.89 14.73
N ASP A 217 2.22 17.36 13.50
CA ASP A 217 1.64 18.58 12.95
C ASP A 217 1.99 19.88 13.70
N THR A 218 3.25 20.01 14.12
CA THR A 218 3.72 21.33 14.58
C THR A 218 3.76 22.33 13.41
N PRO A 219 3.64 23.65 13.65
CA PRO A 219 3.73 24.65 12.58
C PRO A 219 5.00 24.52 11.73
N GLU A 220 6.12 24.16 12.35
CA GLU A 220 7.39 23.92 11.65
C GLU A 220 7.31 22.69 10.72
N GLN A 221 6.85 21.56 11.25
CA GLN A 221 6.67 20.34 10.47
C GLN A 221 5.66 20.54 9.33
N ARG A 222 4.57 21.27 9.57
CA ARG A 222 3.57 21.66 8.57
C ARG A 222 4.20 22.43 7.42
N ARG A 223 4.95 23.48 7.74
CA ARG A 223 5.64 24.32 6.75
C ARG A 223 6.66 23.51 5.94
N GLN A 224 7.48 22.68 6.58
CA GLN A 224 8.46 21.84 5.90
C GLN A 224 7.80 20.79 4.99
N LEU A 225 6.68 20.18 5.42
CA LEU A 225 5.92 19.24 4.58
C LEU A 225 5.33 19.96 3.35
N GLN A 226 4.78 21.15 3.53
CA GLN A 226 4.29 21.99 2.42
C GLN A 226 5.41 22.36 1.44
N GLN A 227 6.62 22.66 1.94
CA GLN A 227 7.79 22.90 1.10
C GLN A 227 8.18 21.66 0.28
N ALA A 228 8.15 20.46 0.86
CA ALA A 228 8.43 19.23 0.12
C ALA A 228 7.39 18.97 -1.00
N TYR A 229 6.11 19.21 -0.72
CA TYR A 229 5.06 19.19 -1.75
C TYR A 229 5.29 20.24 -2.83
N MET A 230 5.67 21.47 -2.47
CA MET A 230 5.94 22.53 -3.44
C MET A 230 7.14 22.20 -4.34
N ALA A 231 8.20 21.61 -3.79
CA ALA A 231 9.36 21.17 -4.55
C ALA A 231 8.98 20.08 -5.58
N ALA A 232 8.14 19.11 -5.19
CA ALA A 232 7.62 18.10 -6.11
C ALA A 232 6.70 18.73 -7.17
N TRP A 233 5.80 19.63 -6.76
CA TRP A 233 4.91 20.36 -7.67
C TRP A 233 5.68 21.13 -8.73
N GLN A 234 6.75 21.83 -8.33
CA GLN A 234 7.63 22.57 -9.24
C GLN A 234 8.32 21.65 -10.24
N ALA A 235 8.83 20.49 -9.79
CA ALA A 235 9.46 19.51 -10.67
C ALA A 235 8.45 18.93 -11.69
N TYR A 236 7.24 18.59 -11.27
CA TYR A 236 6.17 18.18 -12.18
C TYR A 236 5.80 19.29 -13.17
N ASN A 237 5.65 20.53 -12.70
CA ASN A 237 5.29 21.66 -13.55
C ASN A 237 6.39 21.99 -14.58
N ALA A 238 7.66 21.85 -14.19
CA ALA A 238 8.81 21.98 -15.08
C ALA A 238 9.06 20.76 -15.98
N LYS A 239 8.28 19.68 -15.79
CA LYS A 239 8.48 18.38 -16.44
C LYS A 239 9.88 17.80 -16.23
N ASP A 240 10.49 18.10 -15.09
CA ASP A 240 11.84 17.65 -14.72
C ASP A 240 11.81 16.23 -14.15
N MET A 241 11.85 15.26 -15.07
CA MET A 241 11.81 13.84 -14.72
C MET A 241 13.01 13.38 -13.89
N ASN A 242 14.17 14.03 -14.03
CA ASN A 242 15.36 13.67 -13.25
C ASN A 242 15.19 14.06 -11.79
N THR A 243 14.74 15.28 -11.53
CA THR A 243 14.46 15.75 -10.16
C THR A 243 13.32 14.93 -9.53
N LEU A 244 12.27 14.59 -10.29
CA LEU A 244 11.19 13.74 -9.77
C LEU A 244 11.68 12.35 -9.37
N ARG A 245 12.53 11.73 -10.19
CA ARG A 245 13.12 10.42 -9.89
C ARG A 245 14.01 10.48 -8.65
N GLU A 246 14.82 11.53 -8.52
CA GLU A 246 15.67 11.73 -7.34
C GLU A 246 14.84 11.93 -6.06
N GLN A 247 13.79 12.75 -6.12
CA GLN A 247 12.88 12.98 -4.99
C GLN A 247 12.15 11.70 -4.54
N GLN A 248 11.95 10.74 -5.45
CA GLN A 248 11.29 9.46 -5.20
C GLN A 248 12.25 8.32 -4.88
N GLN A 249 13.57 8.54 -4.85
CA GLN A 249 14.56 7.46 -4.79
C GLN A 249 14.33 6.47 -3.64
N VAL A 250 13.95 6.95 -2.46
CA VAL A 250 13.66 6.10 -1.30
C VAL A 250 12.42 5.24 -1.53
N ALA A 251 11.34 5.83 -2.05
CA ALA A 251 10.14 5.11 -2.43
C ALA A 251 10.41 4.07 -3.53
N LEU A 252 11.17 4.43 -4.58
CA LEU A 252 11.51 3.54 -5.68
C LEU A 252 12.31 2.33 -5.21
N LYS A 253 13.28 2.51 -4.31
CA LYS A 253 14.02 1.39 -3.67
C LYS A 253 13.08 0.48 -2.88
N ALA A 254 12.14 1.06 -2.14
CA ALA A 254 11.19 0.29 -1.34
C ALA A 254 10.28 -0.57 -2.24
N TRP A 255 9.72 0.04 -3.28
CA TRP A 255 8.90 -0.66 -4.28
C TRP A 255 9.71 -1.72 -5.04
N ALA A 256 10.93 -1.42 -5.48
CA ALA A 256 11.81 -2.36 -6.19
C ALA A 256 12.12 -3.59 -5.34
N TRP A 257 12.33 -3.40 -4.04
CA TRP A 257 12.46 -4.52 -3.11
C TRP A 257 11.18 -5.35 -3.02
N ALA A 258 10.03 -4.70 -2.89
CA ALA A 258 8.74 -5.34 -2.65
C ALA A 258 8.11 -6.00 -3.89
N THR A 259 8.49 -5.61 -5.10
CA THR A 259 7.98 -6.17 -6.36
C THR A 259 8.99 -7.06 -7.07
N GLY A 260 10.29 -6.89 -6.79
CA GLY A 260 11.37 -7.53 -7.54
C GLY A 260 11.66 -6.87 -8.88
N GLU A 261 11.03 -5.72 -9.17
CA GLU A 261 11.27 -4.92 -10.37
C GLU A 261 12.45 -3.95 -10.18
N SER A 262 12.87 -3.31 -11.27
CA SER A 262 13.86 -2.24 -11.20
C SER A 262 13.21 -0.91 -10.80
N GLU A 263 13.99 -0.03 -10.15
CA GLU A 263 13.57 1.34 -9.83
C GLU A 263 13.07 2.10 -11.08
N GLU A 264 13.71 1.88 -12.23
CA GLU A 264 13.32 2.52 -13.50
C GLU A 264 11.97 1.98 -14.01
N SER A 265 11.74 0.67 -13.94
CA SER A 265 10.44 0.10 -14.34
C SER A 265 9.33 0.73 -13.52
N ILE A 266 9.46 0.71 -12.19
CA ILE A 266 8.48 1.27 -11.26
C ILE A 266 8.24 2.76 -11.52
N PHE A 267 9.30 3.53 -11.76
CA PHE A 267 9.18 4.96 -12.04
C PHE A 267 8.45 5.21 -13.37
N SER A 268 8.77 4.43 -14.40
CA SER A 268 8.20 4.58 -15.75
C SER A 268 6.76 4.07 -15.87
N ASP A 269 6.34 3.14 -15.01
CA ASP A 269 4.99 2.57 -14.98
C ASP A 269 3.95 3.49 -14.29
N GLN A 270 4.40 4.53 -13.58
CA GLN A 270 3.48 5.51 -13.00
C GLN A 270 2.71 6.25 -14.11
N SER A 271 1.39 6.37 -13.96
CA SER A 271 0.54 7.07 -14.96
C SER A 271 1.06 8.47 -15.31
N VAL A 272 1.56 9.20 -14.31
CA VAL A 272 2.12 10.54 -14.49
C VAL A 272 3.33 10.57 -15.43
N TYR A 273 4.11 9.49 -15.52
CA TYR A 273 5.26 9.40 -16.42
C TYR A 273 4.85 9.55 -17.89
N ARG A 274 3.67 9.02 -18.26
CA ARG A 274 3.09 9.19 -19.60
C ARG A 274 2.36 10.53 -19.70
N ASN A 275 1.53 10.85 -18.71
CA ASN A 275 0.65 12.03 -18.75
C ASN A 275 1.45 13.34 -18.83
N ILE A 276 2.58 13.45 -18.14
CA ILE A 276 3.42 14.66 -18.15
C ILE A 276 3.96 15.03 -19.54
N LYS A 277 4.06 14.04 -20.43
CA LYS A 277 4.56 14.21 -21.80
C LYS A 277 3.48 14.78 -22.74
N THR A 278 2.21 14.80 -22.34
CA THR A 278 1.15 15.40 -23.16
C THR A 278 1.27 16.93 -23.17
N THR A 279 0.81 17.55 -24.26
CA THR A 279 0.77 19.02 -24.40
C THR A 279 -0.30 19.65 -23.51
N SER A 280 -1.34 18.89 -23.17
CA SER A 280 -2.45 19.29 -22.30
C SER A 280 -2.13 19.18 -20.81
N PHE A 281 -1.00 18.55 -20.44
CA PHE A 281 -0.60 18.40 -19.05
C PHE A 281 -0.47 19.76 -18.34
N ARG A 282 -1.19 19.91 -17.23
CA ARG A 282 -1.15 21.13 -16.41
C ARG A 282 -1.30 20.82 -14.93
N MET A 283 -0.30 21.18 -14.14
CA MET A 283 -0.40 21.13 -12.69
C MET A 283 -1.48 22.08 -12.17
N ILE A 284 -2.23 21.65 -11.16
CA ILE A 284 -3.21 22.49 -10.47
C ILE A 284 -2.48 23.32 -9.41
N PRO A 285 -2.59 24.66 -9.39
CA PRO A 285 -2.00 25.48 -8.32
C PRO A 285 -2.47 25.01 -6.92
N ILE A 286 -1.54 24.94 -5.99
CA ILE A 286 -1.84 24.46 -4.64
C ILE A 286 -2.52 25.57 -3.83
N ASN A 287 -3.76 25.32 -3.41
CA ASN A 287 -4.37 26.05 -2.30
C ASN A 287 -4.28 25.18 -1.03
N TRP A 288 -3.47 25.59 -0.06
CA TRP A 288 -3.22 24.81 1.16
C TRP A 288 -4.47 24.60 2.01
N ASP A 289 -5.42 25.54 1.98
CA ASP A 289 -6.67 25.44 2.75
C ASP A 289 -7.57 24.30 2.26
N ASN A 290 -7.31 23.78 1.05
CA ASN A 290 -8.03 22.63 0.50
C ASN A 290 -7.60 21.29 1.09
N TYR A 291 -6.52 21.25 1.86
CA TYR A 291 -5.91 20.01 2.31
C TYR A 291 -5.87 19.92 3.83
N ARG A 292 -5.98 18.68 4.33
CA ARG A 292 -5.75 18.33 5.72
C ARG A 292 -4.70 17.22 5.82
N VAL A 293 -4.17 17.03 7.01
CA VAL A 293 -3.18 15.99 7.25
C VAL A 293 -3.79 14.63 7.49
N LYS A 294 -3.14 13.60 6.96
CA LYS A 294 -3.36 12.20 7.33
C LYS A 294 -2.06 11.63 7.89
N ILE A 295 -2.08 11.33 9.19
CA ILE A 295 -0.97 10.75 9.94
C ILE A 295 -1.19 9.25 10.03
N MET A 296 -0.17 8.46 9.70
CA MET A 296 -0.22 7.00 9.63
C MET A 296 1.05 6.41 10.25
N ASN A 297 1.04 5.10 10.50
CA ASN A 297 2.22 4.37 10.96
C ASN A 297 2.89 5.02 12.20
N GLN A 298 2.05 5.32 13.21
CA GLN A 298 2.47 5.96 14.47
C GLN A 298 3.21 7.30 14.29
N GLY A 299 2.85 8.07 13.25
CA GLY A 299 3.47 9.36 12.96
C GLY A 299 4.66 9.28 12.02
N LYS A 300 5.17 8.10 11.70
CA LYS A 300 6.34 7.95 10.82
C LYS A 300 5.98 8.19 9.35
N MET A 301 4.71 8.08 8.99
CA MET A 301 4.21 8.34 7.65
C MET A 301 3.15 9.43 7.69
N VAL A 302 3.23 10.37 6.75
CA VAL A 302 2.29 11.49 6.65
C VAL A 302 2.02 11.84 5.19
N ARG A 303 0.79 12.26 4.90
CA ARG A 303 0.45 12.90 3.63
C ARG A 303 -0.61 13.98 3.81
N LEU A 304 -0.71 14.86 2.82
CA LEU A 304 -1.83 15.80 2.69
C LEU A 304 -2.92 15.18 1.81
N VAL A 305 -4.17 15.25 2.27
CA VAL A 305 -5.35 14.78 1.55
C VAL A 305 -6.34 15.92 1.35
N ASN A 306 -6.98 15.97 0.19
CA ASN A 306 -7.97 17.00 -0.11
C ASN A 306 -9.22 16.82 0.76
N LYS A 307 -9.78 17.91 1.27
CA LYS A 307 -10.95 17.89 2.16
C LYS A 307 -12.23 17.39 1.49
N SER A 308 -12.36 17.49 0.16
CA SER A 308 -13.53 17.02 -0.61
C SER A 308 -13.39 15.57 -1.11
N ASP A 309 -12.18 15.08 -1.31
CA ASP A 309 -11.92 13.71 -1.73
C ASP A 309 -10.54 13.25 -1.23
N LEU A 310 -10.57 12.39 -0.22
CA LEU A 310 -9.40 11.98 0.57
C LEU A 310 -8.36 11.18 -0.22
N LYS A 311 -8.66 10.84 -1.48
CA LYS A 311 -7.70 10.21 -2.42
C LYS A 311 -6.79 11.23 -3.10
N ASN A 312 -7.20 12.49 -3.19
CA ASN A 312 -6.45 13.51 -3.91
C ASN A 312 -5.44 14.19 -3.00
N SER A 313 -4.30 14.54 -3.60
CA SER A 313 -3.20 15.24 -2.92
C SER A 313 -2.93 16.60 -3.56
N PRO A 314 -2.08 17.45 -2.93
CA PRO A 314 -1.60 18.69 -3.53
C PRO A 314 -0.94 18.52 -4.91
N LEU A 315 -0.47 17.31 -5.25
CA LEU A 315 0.14 16.98 -6.54
C LEU A 315 -0.92 16.47 -7.52
N SER A 316 -1.93 17.30 -7.75
CA SER A 316 -2.99 17.05 -8.72
C SER A 316 -2.75 17.83 -10.02
N TYR A 317 -3.18 17.27 -11.14
CA TYR A 317 -2.98 17.83 -12.48
C TYR A 317 -4.15 17.47 -13.39
N TYR A 318 -4.29 18.26 -14.45
CA TYR A 318 -5.17 17.94 -15.58
C TYR A 318 -4.35 17.43 -16.76
N TYR A 319 -4.92 16.53 -17.52
CA TYR A 319 -4.46 16.18 -18.88
C TYR A 319 -5.68 15.85 -19.74
N VAL A 320 -5.53 15.92 -21.05
CA VAL A 320 -6.53 15.43 -22.01
C VAL A 320 -6.13 14.02 -22.42
N ASP A 321 -7.04 13.06 -22.27
CA ASP A 321 -6.82 11.67 -22.65
C ASP A 321 -7.01 11.41 -24.15
N GLU A 322 -6.96 10.13 -24.55
CA GLU A 322 -7.06 9.73 -25.96
C GLU A 322 -8.44 9.99 -26.57
N ASP A 323 -9.49 10.04 -25.74
CA ASP A 323 -10.87 10.30 -26.14
C ASP A 323 -11.18 11.81 -26.23
N GLY A 324 -10.24 12.65 -25.81
CA GLY A 324 -10.38 14.11 -25.81
C GLY A 324 -10.97 14.67 -24.52
N ASP A 325 -11.16 13.84 -23.49
CA ASP A 325 -11.74 14.24 -22.23
C ASP A 325 -10.69 14.84 -21.29
N THR A 326 -11.07 15.90 -20.56
CA THR A 326 -10.21 16.48 -19.53
C THR A 326 -10.28 15.66 -18.25
N ILE A 327 -9.17 15.03 -17.91
CA ILE A 327 -9.05 14.14 -16.76
C ILE A 327 -8.30 14.85 -15.64
N LEU A 328 -8.88 14.81 -14.44
CA LEU A 328 -8.19 15.16 -13.20
C LEU A 328 -7.50 13.91 -12.64
N ALA A 329 -6.18 13.97 -12.52
CA ALA A 329 -5.38 12.94 -11.92
C ALA A 329 -4.55 13.50 -10.75
N THR A 330 -4.05 12.61 -9.90
CA THR A 330 -3.27 12.96 -8.72
C THR A 330 -2.13 11.96 -8.53
N PHE A 331 -0.96 12.46 -8.18
CA PHE A 331 0.07 11.69 -7.51
C PHE A 331 -0.11 11.89 -6.01
N ALA A 332 -0.04 10.84 -5.18
CA ALA A 332 -0.39 10.92 -3.76
C ALA A 332 0.69 10.30 -2.85
N PRO A 333 1.90 10.89 -2.83
CA PRO A 333 3.04 10.31 -2.14
C PRO A 333 2.83 10.33 -0.62
N ILE A 334 3.45 9.36 0.04
CA ILE A 334 3.58 9.32 1.50
C ILE A 334 4.98 9.82 1.87
N PHE A 335 5.04 10.74 2.81
CA PHE A 335 6.29 11.31 3.31
C PHE A 335 6.65 10.80 4.70
N SER A 336 7.93 10.85 5.02
CA SER A 336 8.48 10.67 6.36
C SER A 336 9.48 11.77 6.70
N LEU A 337 9.55 12.17 7.96
CA LEU A 337 10.54 13.14 8.46
C LEU A 337 11.84 12.40 8.82
N ILE A 338 12.76 12.33 7.86
CA ILE A 338 14.04 11.62 7.96
C ILE A 338 15.16 12.66 8.00
N ASN A 339 16.00 12.60 9.04
CA ASN A 339 17.13 13.52 9.22
C ASN A 339 16.75 15.01 9.09
N GLY A 340 15.58 15.38 9.62
CA GLY A 340 15.07 16.76 9.60
C GLY A 340 14.50 17.22 8.25
N ARG A 341 14.29 16.32 7.29
CA ARG A 341 13.67 16.63 5.98
C ARG A 341 12.55 15.66 5.65
N PHE A 342 11.54 16.14 4.90
CA PHE A 342 10.49 15.27 4.37
C PHE A 342 10.96 14.58 3.11
N VAL A 343 10.92 13.26 3.12
CA VAL A 343 11.33 12.37 2.02
C VAL A 343 10.13 11.56 1.57
N GLN A 344 9.96 11.34 0.26
CA GLN A 344 8.92 10.46 -0.27
C GLN A 344 9.34 9.01 -0.06
N VAL A 345 8.52 8.26 0.66
CA VAL A 345 8.87 6.90 1.11
C VAL A 345 8.00 5.81 0.51
N ILE A 346 6.80 6.14 0.00
CA ILE A 346 5.88 5.24 -0.73
C ILE A 346 5.11 6.00 -1.81
#